data_AF-A0A1I1B221-F1
#
_entry.id   AF-A0A1I1B221-F1
#
_cell.length_a   1.000
_cell.length_b   1.000
_cell.length_c   1.000
_cell.angle_alpha   90.00
_cell.angle_beta   90.00
_cell.angle_gamma   90.00
#
_symmetry.space_group_name_H-M   'P 1'
#
loop_
_entity.id
_entity.type
_entity.pdbx_description
1 polymer ?
#
loop_
_entity_poly.entity_id
_entity_poly.type
_entity_poly.pdbx_seq_one_letter_code
_entity_poly.pdbx_strand_id
1 'polypeptide(L)'
;MITIGRADDPSRVGVIVTGVEKAPTEDMAVLRGYPEVGRWAYFIRIVLVNEDGDDNYSGYSGPTLYGELEDGGDAGQFRFLGSDLRLPHCTVHSSPPAGWDDPGARFESCRIIFANPDSVRLSPGYGNGGIYWEE
;
A
#
# COMPACT_ATOMS: atom_id res chain seq x y z
N MET A 1 5.39 1.55 13.64
CA MET A 1 6.23 1.94 12.50
C MET A 1 7.04 0.74 12.11
N ILE A 2 6.97 0.33 10.85
CA ILE A 2 7.79 -0.75 10.28
C ILE A 2 8.81 -0.06 9.38
N THR A 3 10.09 -0.18 9.70
CA THR A 3 11.17 0.37 8.88
C THR A 3 11.68 -0.71 7.94
N ILE A 4 11.80 -0.39 6.65
CA ILE A 4 12.28 -1.31 5.61
C ILE A 4 13.61 -0.79 5.09
N GLY A 5 14.63 -1.64 5.14
CA GLY A 5 15.95 -1.40 4.58
C GLY A 5 16.54 -2.69 4.01
N ARG A 6 17.69 -2.60 3.35
CA ARG A 6 18.49 -3.79 3.01
C ARG A 6 19.20 -4.29 4.27
N ALA A 7 19.54 -5.57 4.31
CA ALA A 7 20.18 -6.19 5.48
C ALA A 7 21.55 -5.55 5.82
N ASP A 8 22.22 -4.97 4.82
CA ASP A 8 23.48 -4.24 4.89
C ASP A 8 23.32 -2.71 4.94
N ASP A 9 22.08 -2.20 4.79
CA ASP A 9 21.76 -0.76 4.72
C ASP A 9 20.33 -0.51 5.26
N PRO A 10 20.19 -0.33 6.59
CA PRO A 10 18.92 -0.54 7.29
C PRO A 10 17.88 0.59 7.23
N SER A 11 18.09 1.68 6.48
CA SER A 11 17.07 2.73 6.29
C SER A 11 16.86 3.02 4.82
N ARG A 12 15.59 3.00 4.36
CA ARG A 12 15.15 3.66 3.11
C ARG A 12 13.73 4.22 3.22
N VAL A 13 12.75 3.41 3.65
CA VAL A 13 11.36 3.87 3.82
C VAL A 13 10.69 3.25 5.04
N GLY A 14 10.22 4.08 5.97
CA GLY A 14 9.34 3.70 7.07
C GLY A 14 7.86 3.70 6.66
N VAL A 15 7.10 2.71 7.14
CA VAL A 15 5.66 2.58 6.88
C VAL A 15 4.89 2.63 8.20
N ILE A 16 3.90 3.51 8.26
CA ILE A 16 2.98 3.64 9.38
C ILE A 16 1.58 3.40 8.85
N VAL A 17 0.99 2.26 9.20
CA VAL A 17 -0.44 2.01 8.93
C VAL A 17 -1.26 2.84 9.91
N THR A 18 -2.06 3.76 9.40
CA THR A 18 -2.91 4.65 10.21
C THR A 18 -4.34 4.17 10.30
N GLY A 19 -4.76 3.25 9.41
CA GLY A 19 -6.08 2.65 9.47
C GLY A 19 -6.32 1.63 8.36
N VAL A 20 -7.33 0.79 8.59
CA VAL A 20 -7.92 -0.08 7.57
C VAL A 20 -9.42 0.11 7.61
N GLU A 21 -9.99 0.46 6.46
CA GLU A 21 -11.42 0.74 6.35
C GLU A 21 -12.00 0.09 5.11
N LYS A 22 -13.27 -0.31 5.18
CA LYS A 22 -13.99 -0.79 4.01
C LYS A 22 -14.20 0.38 3.04
N ALA A 23 -13.98 0.16 1.74
CA ALA A 23 -14.17 1.18 0.74
C ALA A 23 -15.64 1.68 0.73
N PRO A 24 -15.87 3.02 0.76
CA PRO A 24 -17.19 3.61 0.60
C PRO A 24 -17.84 3.22 -0.74
N THR A 25 -19.18 3.29 -0.79
CA THR A 25 -19.96 2.92 -1.97
C THR A 25 -19.59 3.73 -3.21
N GLU A 26 -19.22 4.99 -3.06
CA GLU A 26 -18.81 5.87 -4.16
C GLU A 26 -17.48 5.46 -4.80
N ASP A 27 -16.48 5.09 -3.99
CA ASP A 27 -15.23 4.56 -4.52
C ASP A 27 -15.45 3.20 -5.17
N MET A 28 -16.31 2.36 -4.60
CA MET A 28 -16.69 1.08 -5.19
C MET A 28 -17.41 1.22 -6.54
N ALA A 29 -18.14 2.32 -6.77
CA ALA A 29 -18.76 2.58 -8.07
C ALA A 29 -17.70 2.79 -9.16
N VAL A 30 -16.59 3.45 -8.82
CA VAL A 30 -15.43 3.60 -9.73
C VAL A 30 -14.69 2.27 -9.89
N LEU A 31 -14.41 1.58 -8.77
CA LEU A 31 -13.64 0.33 -8.79
C LEU A 31 -14.35 -0.80 -9.55
N ARG A 32 -15.68 -0.85 -9.55
CA ARG A 32 -16.45 -1.83 -10.35
C ARG A 32 -16.39 -1.58 -11.86
N GLY A 33 -15.85 -0.46 -12.30
CA GLY A 33 -15.51 -0.24 -13.71
C GLY A 33 -14.32 -1.09 -14.17
N TYR A 34 -13.55 -1.67 -13.25
CA TYR A 34 -12.40 -2.53 -13.53
C TYR A 34 -12.81 -4.01 -13.50
N PRO A 35 -12.52 -4.79 -14.56
CA PRO A 35 -13.00 -6.16 -14.71
C PRO A 35 -12.49 -7.14 -13.64
N GLU A 36 -11.36 -6.84 -13.01
CA GLU A 36 -10.75 -7.61 -11.93
C GLU A 36 -11.44 -7.45 -10.56
N VAL A 37 -12.38 -6.52 -10.43
CA VAL A 37 -13.03 -6.19 -9.15
C VAL A 37 -14.36 -6.92 -8.98
N GLY A 38 -14.29 -8.13 -8.43
CA GLY A 38 -15.47 -8.95 -8.07
C GLY A 38 -15.88 -8.89 -6.59
N ARG A 39 -15.09 -8.23 -5.73
CA ARG A 39 -15.23 -8.24 -4.27
C ARG A 39 -15.27 -6.82 -3.70
N TRP A 40 -15.52 -6.69 -2.40
CA TRP A 40 -15.43 -5.39 -1.73
C TRP A 40 -13.97 -4.98 -1.54
N ALA A 41 -13.68 -3.71 -1.77
CA ALA A 41 -12.36 -3.15 -1.51
C ALA A 41 -12.22 -2.73 -0.05
N TYR A 42 -10.99 -2.79 0.45
CA TYR A 42 -10.56 -2.20 1.71
C TYR A 42 -9.37 -1.28 1.47
N PHE A 43 -9.39 -0.13 2.11
CA PHE A 43 -8.34 0.88 2.06
C PHE A 43 -7.42 0.73 3.26
N ILE A 44 -6.15 0.52 2.98
CA ILE A 44 -5.08 0.58 3.97
C ILE A 44 -4.47 1.98 3.89
N ARG A 45 -4.70 2.79 4.92
CA ARG A 45 -4.14 4.13 5.06
C ARG A 45 -2.73 4.03 5.59
N ILE A 46 -1.79 4.66 4.90
CA ILE A 46 -0.39 4.61 5.27
C ILE A 46 0.26 5.98 5.23
N VAL A 47 1.19 6.21 6.15
CA VAL A 47 2.20 7.26 6.04
C VAL A 47 3.52 6.59 5.73
N LEU A 48 4.12 7.00 4.62
CA LEU A 48 5.48 6.64 4.24
C LEU A 48 6.42 7.70 4.77
N VAL A 49 7.58 7.27 5.25
CA VAL A 49 8.64 8.15 5.77
C VAL A 49 9.92 7.83 5.02
N ASN A 50 10.49 8.76 4.25
CA ASN A 50 11.84 8.59 3.72
C ASN A 50 12.80 8.78 4.89
N GLU A 51 13.56 7.77 5.28
CA GLU A 51 14.38 7.88 6.50
C GLU A 51 15.76 8.49 6.23
N ASP A 52 16.31 8.27 5.03
CA ASP A 52 17.68 8.61 4.67
C ASP A 52 17.78 9.68 3.56
N GLY A 53 16.68 9.95 2.85
CA GLY A 53 16.62 10.93 1.76
C GLY A 53 17.12 10.38 0.42
N ASP A 54 17.22 9.05 0.25
CA ASP A 54 17.60 8.48 -1.05
C ASP A 54 16.51 8.78 -2.10
N ASP A 55 16.92 9.29 -3.25
CA ASP A 55 16.09 9.67 -4.38
C ASP A 55 16.14 8.67 -5.53
N ASN A 56 16.76 7.49 -5.34
CA ASN A 56 16.79 6.37 -6.28
C ASN A 56 15.37 5.85 -6.61
N TYR A 57 14.70 6.63 -7.44
CA TYR A 57 13.27 6.58 -7.73
C TYR A 57 12.96 5.69 -8.94
N SER A 58 13.96 5.33 -9.76
CA SER A 58 13.74 4.48 -10.93
C SER A 58 13.22 3.11 -10.48
N GLY A 59 11.91 2.91 -10.55
CA GLY A 59 11.24 1.68 -10.13
C GLY A 59 10.48 1.73 -8.80
N TYR A 60 10.20 2.91 -8.24
CA TYR A 60 9.41 2.98 -7.00
C TYR A 60 8.03 2.34 -7.19
N SER A 61 7.82 1.18 -6.55
CA SER A 61 6.53 0.50 -6.44
C SER A 61 5.84 0.76 -5.10
N GLY A 62 6.52 1.47 -4.17
CA GLY A 62 6.13 1.66 -2.77
C GLY A 62 6.05 0.34 -1.99
N PRO A 63 5.83 0.37 -0.67
CA PRO A 63 5.67 -0.85 0.09
C PRO A 63 4.41 -1.60 -0.39
N THR A 64 4.57 -2.87 -0.71
CA THR A 64 3.44 -3.76 -0.98
C THR A 64 2.90 -4.24 0.36
N LEU A 65 1.65 -3.89 0.67
CA LEU A 65 0.94 -4.39 1.84
C LEU A 65 -0.11 -5.40 1.39
N TYR A 66 -0.09 -6.57 2.01
CA TYR A 66 -1.05 -7.64 1.76
C TYR A 66 -2.06 -7.70 2.90
N GLY A 67 -3.29 -8.12 2.58
CA GLY A 67 -4.28 -8.52 3.57
C GLY A 67 -4.42 -10.03 3.55
N GLU A 68 -4.68 -10.63 4.71
CA GLU A 68 -5.04 -12.05 4.80
C GLU A 68 -6.54 -12.17 5.03
N LEU A 69 -7.15 -13.18 4.40
CA LEU A 69 -8.48 -13.65 4.69
C LEU A 69 -8.46 -14.46 5.99
N GLU A 70 -9.60 -14.59 6.68
CA GLU A 70 -9.68 -15.34 7.95
C GLU A 70 -9.26 -16.81 7.85
N ASP A 71 -9.34 -17.41 6.66
CA ASP A 71 -8.92 -18.78 6.36
C ASP A 71 -7.43 -18.88 5.98
N GLY A 72 -6.68 -17.78 6.03
CA GLY A 72 -5.26 -17.70 5.66
C GLY A 72 -5.02 -17.50 4.16
N GLY A 73 -6.05 -17.25 3.36
CA GLY A 73 -5.92 -16.88 1.94
C GLY A 73 -5.47 -15.44 1.73
N ASP A 74 -5.01 -15.11 0.51
CA ASP A 74 -4.67 -13.72 0.13
C ASP A 74 -5.95 -12.90 -0.15
N ALA A 75 -6.06 -11.72 0.47
CA ALA A 75 -7.08 -10.73 0.18
C ALA A 75 -6.86 -10.00 -1.15
N GLY A 76 -5.81 -10.35 -1.91
CA GLY A 76 -5.47 -9.75 -3.18
C GLY A 76 -5.04 -8.27 -3.03
N GLN A 77 -4.51 -7.71 -4.10
CA GLN A 77 -4.07 -6.32 -4.16
C GLN A 77 -4.50 -5.69 -5.48
N PHE A 78 -4.94 -4.44 -5.45
CA PHE A 78 -5.09 -3.65 -6.67
C PHE A 78 -3.74 -3.03 -7.04
N ARG A 79 -3.20 -3.42 -8.19
CA ARG A 79 -2.03 -2.76 -8.79
C ARG A 79 -2.51 -1.94 -10.00
N PHE A 80 -2.54 -0.62 -9.84
CA PHE A 80 -2.74 0.29 -10.96
C PHE A 80 -1.37 0.68 -11.53
N LEU A 81 -1.11 0.28 -12.77
CA LEU A 81 0.17 0.53 -13.43
C LEU A 81 0.08 1.77 -14.32
N GLY A 82 1.13 2.59 -14.30
CA GLY A 82 1.35 3.66 -15.28
C GLY A 82 0.73 5.03 -14.98
N SER A 83 -0.06 5.17 -13.92
CA SER A 83 -0.51 6.48 -13.41
C SER A 83 -1.10 6.40 -12.00
N ASP A 84 -1.38 7.54 -11.38
CA ASP A 84 -2.09 7.60 -10.10
C ASP A 84 -3.57 7.23 -10.30
N LEU A 85 -4.11 6.38 -9.43
CA LEU A 85 -5.56 6.19 -9.30
C LEU A 85 -6.08 7.13 -8.22
N ARG A 86 -6.95 8.07 -8.61
CA ARG A 86 -7.64 8.97 -7.68
C ARG A 86 -9.08 8.51 -7.48
N LEU A 87 -9.37 7.98 -6.29
CA LEU A 87 -10.72 7.75 -5.81
C LEU A 87 -11.09 8.89 -4.83
N PRO A 88 -12.38 9.20 -4.63
CA PRO A 88 -12.83 10.22 -3.69
C PRO A 88 -12.18 10.13 -2.31
N HIS A 89 -12.00 8.92 -1.79
CA HIS A 89 -11.41 8.71 -0.48
C HIS A 89 -9.98 8.19 -0.54
N CYS A 90 -9.51 7.55 -1.62
CA CYS A 90 -8.22 6.87 -1.65
C CYS A 90 -7.45 7.23 -2.93
N THR A 91 -6.24 7.77 -2.78
CA THR A 91 -5.32 7.94 -3.92
C THR A 91 -4.21 6.91 -3.84
N VAL A 92 -4.12 6.06 -4.88
CA VAL A 92 -2.99 5.16 -5.09
C VAL A 92 -2.01 5.91 -5.99
N HIS A 93 -0.79 6.10 -5.50
CA HIS A 93 0.23 6.82 -6.22
C HIS A 93 1.17 5.87 -6.96
N SER A 94 1.42 6.21 -8.22
CA SER A 94 2.42 5.57 -9.08
C SER A 94 3.83 6.16 -8.87
N SER A 95 3.90 7.30 -8.19
CA SER A 95 5.12 8.04 -7.88
C SER A 95 5.10 8.67 -6.48
N PRO A 96 6.25 8.71 -5.79
CA PRO A 96 6.47 9.60 -4.67
C PRO A 96 6.12 11.05 -5.01
N PRO A 97 5.63 11.82 -4.02
CA PRO A 97 5.38 13.24 -4.21
C PRO A 97 6.70 14.02 -4.39
N ALA A 98 6.60 15.26 -4.84
CA ALA A 98 7.73 16.18 -4.81
C ALA A 98 8.26 16.38 -3.37
N GLY A 99 9.59 16.46 -3.22
CA GLY A 99 10.25 16.61 -1.92
C GLY A 99 10.38 15.30 -1.11
N TRP A 100 10.21 14.15 -1.75
CA TRP A 100 10.42 12.85 -1.11
C TRP A 100 11.89 12.57 -0.80
N ASP A 101 12.81 13.18 -1.53
CA ASP A 101 14.28 13.10 -1.39
C ASP A 101 14.83 13.80 -0.13
N ASP A 102 13.97 14.49 0.64
CA ASP A 102 14.37 15.03 1.93
C ASP A 102 14.39 13.93 3.02
N PRO A 103 15.47 13.81 3.81
CA PRO A 103 15.47 12.92 4.98
C PRO A 103 14.34 13.29 5.95
N GLY A 104 13.56 12.28 6.33
CA GLY A 104 12.37 12.43 7.17
C GLY A 104 11.11 12.86 6.42
N ALA A 105 11.14 13.01 5.09
CA ALA A 105 9.96 13.36 4.28
C ALA A 105 8.82 12.40 4.56
N ARG A 106 7.60 12.94 4.70
CA ARG A 106 6.40 12.15 5.03
C ARG A 106 5.39 12.28 3.92
N PHE A 107 4.78 11.16 3.58
CA PHE A 107 3.80 11.08 2.50
C PHE A 107 2.63 10.17 2.89
N GLU A 108 1.42 10.72 2.84
CA GLU A 108 0.21 9.93 2.99
C GLU A 108 -0.11 9.20 1.68
N SER A 109 -0.37 7.91 1.78
CA SER A 109 -0.75 7.08 0.66
C SER A 109 -1.84 6.10 1.07
N CYS A 110 -2.41 5.45 0.07
CA CYS A 110 -3.47 4.48 0.25
C CYS A 110 -3.16 3.23 -0.59
N ARG A 111 -3.41 2.05 -0.02
CA ARG A 111 -3.40 0.78 -0.74
C ARG A 111 -4.79 0.18 -0.75
N ILE A 112 -5.11 -0.55 -1.82
CA ILE A 112 -6.41 -1.17 -2.02
C ILE A 112 -6.22 -2.68 -2.10
N ILE A 113 -6.97 -3.42 -1.27
CA ILE A 113 -7.05 -4.89 -1.27
C ILE A 113 -8.51 -5.32 -1.46
N PHE A 114 -8.76 -6.55 -1.93
CA PHE A 114 -10.10 -7.03 -2.31
C PHE A 114 -10.55 -8.31 -1.62
N ALA A 115 -11.50 -8.17 -0.70
CA ALA A 115 -11.97 -9.29 0.11
C ALA A 115 -13.49 -9.31 0.25
N ASN A 116 -13.99 -10.42 0.80
CA ASN A 116 -15.36 -10.43 1.28
C ASN A 116 -15.48 -9.47 2.48
N PRO A 117 -16.62 -8.78 2.63
CA PRO A 117 -16.89 -8.00 3.82
C PRO A 117 -16.58 -8.81 5.09
N ASP A 118 -15.91 -8.17 6.04
CA ASP A 118 -15.61 -8.69 7.39
C ASP A 118 -14.58 -9.83 7.44
N SER A 119 -13.98 -10.20 6.30
CA SER A 119 -13.02 -11.32 6.22
C SER A 119 -11.54 -10.92 6.26
N VAL A 120 -11.22 -9.62 6.27
CA VAL A 120 -9.83 -9.14 6.20
C VAL A 120 -9.24 -8.95 7.58
N ARG A 121 -8.06 -9.49 7.80
CA ARG A 121 -7.20 -9.17 8.93
C ARG A 121 -5.84 -8.70 8.42
N LEU A 122 -5.28 -7.68 9.07
CA LEU A 122 -3.85 -7.40 8.95
C LEU A 122 -3.11 -8.38 9.84
N SER A 123 -2.38 -9.31 9.24
CA SER A 123 -1.59 -10.30 9.99
C SER A 123 -0.18 -9.77 10.20
N PRO A 124 0.33 -9.76 11.44
CA PRO A 124 1.76 -9.52 11.72
C PRO A 124 2.65 -10.74 11.41
N GLY A 125 2.14 -11.76 10.71
CA GLY A 125 2.97 -12.62 9.86
C GLY A 125 2.79 -14.13 10.04
N TYR A 126 3.16 -14.84 8.97
CA TYR A 126 3.89 -16.09 9.02
C TYR A 126 5.16 -15.95 8.17
N GLY A 127 6.34 -16.00 8.81
CA GLY A 127 7.63 -16.26 8.16
C GLY A 127 8.26 -15.17 7.29
N ASN A 128 7.51 -14.24 6.73
CA ASN A 128 8.00 -13.15 5.90
C ASN A 128 7.00 -11.99 5.98
N GLY A 129 7.17 -11.07 6.95
CA GLY A 129 6.68 -9.69 6.81
C GLY A 129 7.46 -8.97 5.71
N GLY A 130 7.61 -9.62 4.56
CA GLY A 130 8.45 -9.24 3.45
C GLY A 130 7.74 -8.16 2.68
N ILE A 131 8.10 -6.93 3.00
CA ILE A 131 7.92 -5.83 2.07
C ILE A 131 9.02 -6.02 1.02
N TYR A 132 8.68 -6.75 -0.03
CA TYR A 132 9.59 -7.02 -1.14
C TYR A 132 9.56 -5.82 -2.10
N TRP A 133 10.75 -5.32 -2.41
CA TRP A 133 10.99 -4.48 -3.58
C TRP A 133 11.21 -5.45 -4.75
N GLU A 134 10.35 -5.43 -5.76
CA GLU A 134 10.70 -6.05 -7.06
C GLU A 134 11.73 -5.12 -7.74
N GLU A 135 12.86 -5.69 -8.18
CA GLU A 135 13.92 -5.01 -8.93
C GLU A 135 13.45 -4.50 -10.30
#